data_AF-A0A183MNJ2-F1
#
_entry.id   AF-A0A183MNJ2-F1
#
_cell.length_a   1.000
_cell.length_b   1.000
_cell.length_c   1.000
_cell.angle_alpha   90.00
_cell.angle_beta   90.00
_cell.angle_gamma   90.00
#
_symmetry.space_group_name_H-M   'P 1'
#
loop_
_entity.id
_entity.type
_entity.pdbx_description
1 polymer ?
#
loop_
_entity_poly.entity_id
_entity_poly.type
_entity_poly.pdbx_seq_one_letter_code
_entity_poly.pdbx_strand_id
1 'polypeptide(L)'
;MKQLYDKMKKLVGKYSKPERLGRDKEGKTITDIQERWNKRVEHFGELLNRPAVLDPQDIEGAHTELITVTLPTDEEITMVIR
;
A
#
# COMPACT_ATOMS: atom_id res chain seq x y z
N MET A 1 -1.52 8.12 -38.29
CA MET A 1 -0.87 7.17 -37.37
C MET A 1 0.57 7.53 -36.99
N LYS A 2 1.44 7.93 -37.93
CA LYS A 2 2.87 8.22 -37.65
C LYS A 2 3.12 9.33 -36.61
N GLN A 3 2.37 10.43 -36.68
CA GLN A 3 2.49 11.57 -35.75
C GLN A 3 2.24 11.20 -34.27
N LEU A 4 1.33 10.25 -34.04
CA LEU A 4 0.96 9.81 -32.70
C LEU A 4 2.08 8.97 -32.07
N TYR A 5 2.70 8.10 -32.88
CA TYR A 5 3.88 7.32 -32.50
C TYR A 5 5.09 8.22 -32.20
N ASP A 6 5.36 9.22 -33.04
CA ASP A 6 6.47 10.16 -32.84
C ASP A 6 6.29 11.02 -31.59
N LYS A 7 5.05 11.43 -31.28
CA LYS A 7 4.70 12.16 -30.04
C LYS A 7 4.90 11.29 -28.81
N MET A 8 4.46 10.03 -28.86
CA MET A 8 4.59 9.08 -27.74
C MET A 8 6.07 8.75 -27.47
N LYS A 9 6.87 8.55 -28.52
CA LYS A 9 8.32 8.33 -28.42
C LYS A 9 9.05 9.53 -27.81
N LYS A 10 8.66 10.77 -28.14
CA LYS A 10 9.20 11.99 -27.49
C LYS A 10 8.83 12.10 -26.02
N LEU A 11 7.62 11.67 -25.63
CA LEU A 11 7.19 11.69 -24.22
C LEU A 11 7.94 10.63 -23.40
N VAL A 12 8.08 9.41 -23.92
CA VAL A 12 8.85 8.34 -23.26
C VAL A 12 10.29 8.78 -22.99
N GLY A 13 10.93 9.50 -23.91
CA GLY A 13 12.27 10.06 -23.69
C GLY A 13 12.36 11.04 -22.52
N LYS A 14 11.31 11.85 -22.27
CA LYS A 14 11.25 12.83 -21.17
C LYS A 14 10.96 12.21 -19.81
N TYR A 15 10.26 11.07 -19.76
CA TYR A 15 9.85 10.41 -18.51
C TYR A 15 10.69 9.17 -18.16
N SER A 16 11.62 8.74 -19.04
CA SER A 16 12.37 7.50 -18.81
C SER A 16 13.39 7.57 -17.67
N LYS A 17 13.70 8.76 -17.17
CA LYS A 17 14.57 8.95 -16.00
C LYS A 17 14.00 10.05 -15.12
N PRO A 18 13.74 9.81 -13.83
CA PRO A 18 13.69 10.91 -12.88
C PRO A 18 15.09 11.53 -12.83
N GLU A 19 15.30 12.60 -13.60
CA GLU A 19 16.58 13.34 -13.71
C GLU A 19 17.05 13.93 -12.37
N ARG A 20 16.15 13.96 -11.39
CA ARG A 20 16.46 14.21 -9.99
C ARG A 20 16.22 12.93 -9.19
N LEU A 21 17.28 12.42 -8.57
CA LEU A 21 17.19 11.67 -7.31
C LEU A 21 16.58 12.60 -6.25
N GLY A 22 15.26 12.78 -6.34
CA GLY A 22 14.49 13.52 -5.36
C GLY A 22 14.58 12.75 -4.06
N ARG A 23 15.35 13.28 -3.12
CA ARG A 23 15.18 12.88 -1.73
C ARG A 23 13.77 13.26 -1.33
N ASP A 24 13.07 12.38 -0.63
CA ASP A 24 11.82 12.80 0.01
C ASP A 24 12.12 13.87 1.08
N LYS A 25 11.06 14.40 1.69
CA LYS A 25 11.17 15.41 2.75
C LYS A 25 11.93 14.87 3.97
N GLU A 26 12.06 13.55 4.10
CA GLU A 26 12.80 12.85 5.14
C GLU A 26 14.26 12.54 4.74
N GLY A 27 14.72 12.95 3.55
CA GLY A 27 16.09 12.76 3.09
C GLY A 27 16.38 11.37 2.51
N LYS A 28 15.38 10.50 2.38
CA LYS A 28 15.50 9.15 1.84
C LYS A 28 15.75 9.20 0.34
N THR A 29 16.86 8.59 -0.07
CA THR A 29 17.29 8.48 -1.47
C THR A 29 16.49 7.41 -2.22
N ILE A 30 16.36 7.55 -3.55
CA ILE A 30 15.64 6.60 -4.44
C ILE A 30 16.12 5.14 -4.27
N THR A 31 17.37 4.93 -3.88
CA THR A 31 17.94 3.61 -3.58
C THR A 31 17.18 2.88 -2.46
N ASP A 32 16.74 3.61 -1.43
CA ASP A 32 15.98 3.06 -0.30
C ASP A 32 14.53 2.73 -0.70
N ILE A 33 13.96 3.51 -1.64
CA ILE A 33 12.65 3.21 -2.23
C ILE A 33 12.73 1.89 -3.03
N GLN A 34 13.75 1.74 -3.90
CA GLN A 34 13.96 0.50 -4.66
C GLN A 34 14.19 -0.72 -3.75
N GLU A 35 14.98 -0.58 -2.69
CA GLU A 35 15.19 -1.65 -1.72
C GLU A 35 13.87 -2.04 -1.02
N ARG A 36 13.05 -1.05 -0.66
CA ARG A 36 11.72 -1.28 -0.09
C ARG A 36 10.76 -1.96 -1.06
N TRP A 37 10.84 -1.64 -2.35
CA TRP A 37 10.08 -2.35 -3.39
C TRP A 37 10.53 -3.80 -3.56
N ASN A 38 11.83 -4.07 -3.54
CA ASN A 38 12.35 -5.44 -3.63
C ASN A 38 11.87 -6.27 -2.42
N LYS A 39 11.97 -5.73 -1.20
CA LYS A 39 11.42 -6.37 0.01
C LYS A 39 9.91 -6.60 -0.09
N ARG A 40 9.17 -5.66 -0.69
CA ARG A 40 7.73 -5.81 -0.92
C ARG A 40 7.43 -6.93 -1.92
N VAL A 41 8.14 -6.99 -3.04
CA VAL A 41 7.95 -8.04 -4.06
C VAL A 41 8.25 -9.42 -3.48
N GLU A 42 9.30 -9.56 -2.69
CA GLU A 42 9.66 -10.82 -2.00
C GLU A 42 8.55 -11.27 -1.04
N HIS A 43 8.10 -10.37 -0.16
CA HIS A 43 7.09 -10.70 0.85
C HIS A 43 5.71 -11.02 0.24
N PHE A 44 5.31 -10.29 -0.81
CA PHE A 44 4.08 -10.59 -1.54
C PHE A 44 4.20 -11.85 -2.39
N GLY A 45 5.39 -12.13 -2.94
CA GLY A 45 5.66 -13.39 -3.63
C GLY A 45 5.47 -14.58 -2.70
N GLU A 46 6.05 -14.53 -1.50
CA GLU A 46 5.87 -15.58 -0.49
C GLU A 46 4.40 -15.75 -0.08
N LEU A 47 3.68 -14.65 0.14
CA LEU A 47 2.25 -14.67 0.47
C LEU A 47 1.39 -15.29 -0.64
N LEU A 48 1.67 -14.94 -1.91
CA LEU A 48 0.90 -15.41 -3.06
C LEU A 48 1.27 -16.85 -3.48
N ASN A 49 2.51 -17.27 -3.20
CA ASN A 49 2.96 -18.64 -3.40
C ASN A 49 2.54 -19.58 -2.26
N ARG A 50 2.10 -19.02 -1.12
CA ARG A 50 1.51 -19.81 -0.04
C ARG A 50 0.20 -20.41 -0.56
N PRO A 51 0.04 -21.75 -0.57
CA PRO A 51 -1.23 -22.35 -0.89
C PRO A 51 -2.29 -21.78 0.05
N ALA A 52 -3.48 -21.47 -0.49
CA ALA A 52 -4.61 -21.08 0.32
C ALA A 52 -4.75 -22.09 1.45
N VAL A 53 -4.74 -21.63 2.70
CA VAL A 53 -5.00 -22.50 3.84
C VAL A 53 -6.44 -22.98 3.64
N LEU A 54 -6.56 -24.21 3.13
CA LEU A 54 -7.81 -24.81 2.68
C LEU A 54 -8.74 -25.13 3.85
N ASP A 55 -8.21 -25.07 5.06
CA ASP A 55 -8.97 -25.21 6.29
C ASP A 55 -9.14 -23.84 6.95
N PRO A 56 -10.37 -23.30 6.99
CA PRO A 56 -10.73 -22.16 7.83
C PRO A 56 -10.54 -22.43 9.34
N GLN A 57 -10.20 -23.67 9.72
CA GLN A 57 -10.29 -24.19 11.08
C GLN A 57 -9.07 -23.87 11.95
N ASP A 58 -7.94 -23.47 11.37
CA ASP A 58 -6.74 -23.05 12.12
C ASP A 58 -6.76 -21.56 12.51
N ILE A 59 -7.80 -20.82 12.13
CA ILE A 59 -8.13 -19.55 12.78
C ILE A 59 -9.01 -19.91 13.96
N GLU A 60 -8.38 -20.39 15.04
CA GLU A 60 -9.03 -20.44 16.34
C GLU A 60 -9.66 -19.07 16.58
N GLY A 61 -11.00 -19.06 16.65
CA GLY A 61 -11.84 -17.87 16.74
C GLY A 61 -11.69 -17.17 18.09
N ALA A 62 -10.49 -16.72 18.44
CA ALA A 62 -10.22 -15.85 19.57
C ALA A 62 -10.61 -14.39 19.24
N HIS A 63 -11.74 -14.21 18.56
CA HIS A 63 -12.44 -12.93 18.44
C HIS A 63 -13.89 -13.07 18.89
N THR A 64 -14.15 -13.90 19.90
CA THR A 64 -15.37 -13.82 20.73
C THR A 64 -15.20 -12.78 21.85
N GLU A 65 -14.49 -11.71 21.55
CA GLU A 65 -14.58 -10.47 22.30
C GLU A 65 -14.84 -9.39 21.27
N LEU A 66 -16.00 -9.52 20.60
CA LEU A 66 -16.74 -8.34 20.18
C LEU A 66 -16.79 -7.46 21.42
N ILE A 67 -15.90 -6.48 21.39
CA ILE A 67 -15.82 -5.33 22.27
C ILE A 67 -17.24 -4.81 22.40
N THR A 68 -17.95 -5.34 23.39
CA THR A 68 -19.14 -4.80 24.03
C THR A 68 -18.68 -3.69 24.97
N VAL A 69 -17.57 -3.01 24.64
CA VAL A 69 -17.38 -1.63 25.08
C VAL A 69 -18.53 -0.90 24.42
N THR A 70 -19.51 -0.60 25.26
CA THR A 70 -20.64 0.27 25.04
C THR A 70 -20.21 1.31 24.02
N LEU A 71 -20.58 1.11 22.75
CA LEU A 71 -20.30 2.10 21.73
C LEU A 71 -21.04 3.35 22.22
N PRO A 72 -20.34 4.47 22.45
CA PRO A 72 -21.02 5.67 22.90
C PRO A 72 -22.05 6.00 21.85
N THR A 73 -23.31 6.16 22.29
CA THR A 73 -24.37 6.51 21.37
C THR A 73 -24.03 7.86 20.74
N ASP A 74 -24.51 8.08 19.53
CA ASP A 74 -24.38 9.34 18.79
C ASP A 74 -24.83 10.56 19.62
N GLU A 75 -25.77 10.37 20.54
CA GLU A 75 -26.17 11.36 21.56
C GLU A 75 -25.04 11.74 22.54
N GLU A 76 -24.27 10.77 23.05
CA GLU A 76 -23.14 11.05 23.95
C GLU A 76 -22.01 11.81 23.23
N ILE A 77 -21.76 11.47 21.97
CA ILE A 77 -20.73 12.11 21.15
C ILE A 77 -21.10 13.56 20.84
N THR A 78 -22.37 13.83 20.52
CA THR A 78 -22.84 15.20 20.21
C THR A 78 -22.91 16.11 21.45
N MET A 79 -23.10 15.55 22.65
CA MET A 79 -23.06 16.33 23.89
C MET A 79 -21.66 16.84 24.24
N VAL A 80 -20.60 16.09 23.87
CA VAL A 80 -19.21 16.41 24.23
C VAL A 80 -18.54 17.41 23.27
N ILE A 81 -18.91 17.43 21.98
CA ILE A 81 -18.27 18.29 20.96
C ILE A 81 -18.94 19.68 20.91
N ARG A 82 -19.00 20.40 22.04
CA ARG A 82 -19.62 21.74 22.12
C ARG A 82 -18.65 22.88 21.82
#